data_AF-A0A8I6S063-F1
#
_entry.id   AF-A0A8I6S063-F1
#
_cell.length_a   1.000
_cell.length_b   1.000
_cell.length_c   1.000
_cell.angle_alpha   90.00
_cell.angle_beta   90.00
_cell.angle_gamma   90.00
#
_symmetry.space_group_name_H-M   'P 1'
#
loop_
_entity.id
_entity.type
_entity.pdbx_description
1 polymer ?
#
loop_
_entity_poly.entity_id
_entity_poly.type
_entity_poly.pdbx_seq_one_letter_code
_entity_poly.pdbx_strand_id
1 'polypeptide(L)'
;MLNAIEDSMAIKGKLTLSSINQFFLQLETIVSFIKNLKGIRDMYKYSDSMQIRLNNELKELDFVLLEMSSILRNISSLRKQKIDVTKEVKNLKESYEKRKREEYQEMELVAAIYDKDLLRKWHVAKKANDIQTMENFITSLVEKRQALEYVYKMATEKLTGLRKAHNNTPIMLQALFAKPLPPPIRVTESEPDTFLNTTD
;
A
#
# COMPACT_ATOMS: atom_id res chain seq x y z
N MET A 1 30.72 81.08 11.68
CA MET A 1 32.02 80.65 12.25
C MET A 1 33.10 80.43 11.19
N LEU A 2 32.78 80.33 9.89
CA LEU A 2 33.80 80.28 8.81
C LEU A 2 34.46 81.64 8.54
N ASN A 3 33.74 82.76 8.74
CA ASN A 3 34.27 84.11 8.48
C ASN A 3 35.34 84.58 9.48
N ALA A 4 35.51 83.92 10.63
CA ALA A 4 36.55 84.27 11.59
C ALA A 4 37.92 83.63 11.27
N ILE A 5 37.95 82.70 10.30
CA ILE A 5 39.17 81.98 9.89
C ILE A 5 39.87 82.71 8.74
N GLU A 6 39.12 83.38 7.86
CA GLU A 6 39.70 84.17 6.76
C GLU A 6 40.43 85.43 7.25
N ASP A 7 39.89 86.13 8.24
CA ASP A 7 40.50 87.36 8.77
C ASP A 7 41.78 87.12 9.60
N SER A 8 42.03 85.87 10.00
CA SER A 8 43.25 85.46 10.70
C SER A 8 44.42 85.18 9.75
N MET A 9 44.19 85.13 8.42
CA MET A 9 45.20 84.72 7.43
C MET A 9 45.77 85.88 6.61
N ALA A 10 45.55 87.13 7.04
CA ALA A 10 46.28 88.29 6.56
C ALA A 10 47.69 88.35 7.18
N ILE A 11 48.54 87.35 6.88
CA ILE A 11 49.95 87.33 7.28
C ILE A 11 50.74 88.24 6.32
N LYS A 12 50.58 89.55 6.47
CA LYS A 12 51.56 90.56 6.05
C LYS A 12 52.23 91.12 7.30
N GLY A 13 53.04 90.29 7.93
CA GLY A 13 53.89 90.62 9.08
C GLY A 13 54.87 89.50 9.30
N LYS A 14 56.15 89.81 9.56
CA LYS A 14 57.25 88.85 9.74
C LYS A 14 56.80 87.61 10.54
N LEU A 15 56.90 86.43 9.93
CA LEU A 15 56.77 85.14 10.62
C LEU A 15 57.77 85.10 11.78
N THR A 16 57.26 85.23 12.99
CA THR A 16 58.05 85.06 14.21
C THR A 16 58.00 83.58 14.62
N LEU A 17 59.07 83.07 15.24
CA LEU A 17 59.09 81.70 15.74
C LEU A 17 57.89 81.41 16.66
N SER A 18 57.41 82.43 17.36
CA SER A 18 56.23 82.39 18.24
C SER A 18 54.91 82.15 17.49
N SER A 19 54.72 82.73 16.30
CA SER A 19 53.49 82.53 15.51
C SER A 19 53.43 81.14 14.87
N ILE A 20 54.59 80.58 14.47
CA ILE A 20 54.70 79.19 14.02
C ILE A 20 54.39 78.23 15.18
N ASN A 21 54.95 78.47 16.36
CA ASN A 21 54.68 77.64 17.55
C ASN A 21 53.21 77.70 17.98
N GLN A 22 52.55 78.85 17.87
CA GLN A 22 51.10 78.96 18.12
C GLN A 22 50.27 78.16 17.12
N PHE A 23 50.65 78.17 15.84
CA PHE A 23 49.99 77.34 14.83
C PHE A 23 50.14 75.85 15.13
N PHE A 24 51.35 75.39 15.49
CA PHE A 24 51.58 73.99 15.87
C PHE A 24 50.77 73.59 17.12
N LEU A 25 50.70 74.45 18.14
CA LEU A 25 49.87 74.20 19.33
C LEU A 25 48.38 74.12 18.99
N GLN A 26 47.88 74.99 18.11
CA GLN A 26 46.49 74.93 17.65
C GLN A 26 46.22 73.64 16.86
N LEU A 27 47.15 73.25 15.99
CA LEU A 27 47.04 72.02 15.20
C LEU A 27 47.08 70.78 16.09
N GLU A 28 47.93 70.76 17.11
CA GLU A 28 48.01 69.69 18.09
C GLU A 28 46.75 69.62 18.97
N THR A 29 46.16 70.76 19.30
CA THR A 29 44.88 70.85 20.02
C THR A 29 43.73 70.29 19.16
N ILE A 30 43.71 70.61 17.86
CA ILE A 30 42.70 70.08 16.92
C ILE A 30 42.89 68.58 16.72
N VAL A 31 44.12 68.10 16.55
CA VAL A 31 44.42 66.67 16.40
C VAL A 31 44.06 65.91 17.69
N SER A 32 44.34 66.48 18.86
CA SER A 32 43.93 65.92 20.16
C SER A 32 42.42 65.87 20.30
N PHE A 33 41.72 66.94 19.91
CA PHE A 33 40.26 67.00 19.90
C PHE A 33 39.66 65.93 18.99
N ILE A 34 40.18 65.79 17.75
CA ILE A 34 39.74 64.78 16.79
C ILE A 34 40.01 63.36 17.32
N LYS A 35 41.18 63.10 17.91
CA LYS A 35 41.49 61.80 18.52
C LYS A 35 40.58 61.46 19.70
N ASN A 36 40.12 62.48 20.43
CA ASN A 36 39.22 62.35 21.58
C ASN A 36 37.72 62.37 21.23
N LEU A 37 37.35 62.56 19.96
CA LEU A 37 35.96 62.39 19.50
C LEU A 37 35.59 60.90 19.49
N LYS A 38 35.32 60.35 20.68
CA LYS A 38 34.69 59.02 20.88
C LYS A 38 33.41 58.88 20.06
N GLY A 39 32.61 59.95 19.95
CA GLY A 39 31.33 59.94 19.24
C GLY A 39 31.42 59.52 17.76
N ILE A 40 32.47 59.91 17.03
CA ILE A 40 32.64 59.50 15.63
C ILE A 40 32.94 57.99 15.55
N ARG A 41 33.84 57.51 16.42
CA ARG A 41 34.21 56.09 16.49
C ARG A 41 33.04 55.21 16.91
N ASP A 42 32.24 55.69 17.86
CA ASP A 42 31.05 54.99 18.34
C ASP A 42 29.94 55.00 17.28
N MET A 43 29.81 56.06 16.48
CA MET A 43 28.95 56.09 15.29
C MET A 43 29.35 55.03 14.25
N TYR A 44 30.63 54.89 13.92
CA TYR A 44 31.09 53.86 12.97
C TYR A 44 30.84 52.44 13.51
N LYS A 45 31.14 52.18 14.79
CA LYS A 45 30.84 50.89 15.41
C LYS A 45 29.35 50.57 15.43
N TYR A 46 28.52 51.58 15.68
CA TYR A 46 27.07 51.43 15.64
C TYR A 46 26.59 51.10 14.22
N SER A 47 27.11 51.78 13.20
CA SER A 47 26.87 51.48 11.79
C SER A 47 27.28 50.05 11.43
N ASP A 48 28.47 49.60 11.83
CA ASP A 48 28.95 48.24 11.56
C ASP A 48 28.07 47.18 12.25
N SER A 49 27.69 47.43 13.51
CA SER A 49 26.80 46.52 14.25
C SER A 49 25.42 46.41 13.60
N MET A 50 24.92 47.52 13.06
CA MET A 50 23.63 47.57 12.36
C MET A 50 23.70 46.85 11.02
N GLN A 51 24.81 46.98 10.28
CA GLN A 51 25.04 46.23 9.04
C GLN A 51 25.12 44.72 9.30
N ILE A 52 25.81 44.28 10.35
CA ILE A 52 25.87 42.86 10.73
C ILE A 52 24.47 42.33 11.05
N ARG A 53 23.68 43.10 11.82
CA ARG A 53 22.32 42.70 12.16
C ARG A 53 21.41 42.60 10.94
N LEU A 54 21.47 43.60 10.06
CA LEU A 54 20.71 43.60 8.79
C LEU A 54 21.09 42.41 7.91
N ASN A 55 22.38 42.07 7.83
CA ASN A 55 22.85 40.92 7.05
C ASN A 55 22.38 39.58 7.66
N ASN A 56 22.29 39.48 8.99
CA ASN A 56 21.73 38.30 9.65
C ASN A 56 20.22 38.19 9.42
N GLU A 57 19.48 39.30 9.57
CA GLU A 57 18.04 39.35 9.28
C GLU A 57 17.74 39.00 7.82
N LEU A 58 18.58 39.43 6.87
CA LEU A 58 18.48 39.05 5.45
C LEU A 58 18.70 37.55 5.24
N LYS A 59 19.70 36.94 5.89
CA LYS A 59 19.95 35.49 5.80
C LYS A 59 18.81 34.68 6.40
N GLU A 60 18.25 35.12 7.52
CA GLU A 60 17.06 34.49 8.11
C GLU A 60 15.86 34.61 7.17
N LEU A 61 15.67 35.76 6.54
CA LEU A 61 14.60 35.95 5.56
C LEU A 61 14.76 35.05 4.33
N ASP A 62 15.98 34.93 3.79
CA ASP A 62 16.29 34.02 2.69
C ASP A 62 16.01 32.56 3.07
N PHE A 63 16.37 32.16 4.28
CA PHE A 63 16.07 30.83 4.81
C PHE A 63 14.55 30.59 4.88
N VAL A 64 13.79 31.54 5.43
CA VAL A 64 12.32 31.45 5.51
C VAL A 64 11.70 31.38 4.11
N LEU A 65 12.20 32.13 3.14
CA LEU A 65 11.74 32.07 1.75
C LEU A 65 11.96 30.68 1.14
N LEU A 66 13.12 30.07 1.39
CA LEU A 66 13.41 28.71 0.95
C LEU A 66 12.47 27.69 1.59
N GLU A 67 12.24 27.78 2.91
CA GLU A 67 11.28 26.93 3.61
C GLU A 67 9.86 27.09 3.05
N MET A 68 9.42 28.33 2.83
CA MET A 68 8.10 28.62 2.28
C MET A 68 7.94 28.03 0.88
N SER A 69 8.98 28.11 0.04
CA SER A 69 8.98 27.49 -1.28
C SER A 69 8.88 25.96 -1.21
N SER A 70 9.54 25.35 -0.22
CA SER A 70 9.49 23.91 0.04
C SER A 70 8.10 23.49 0.51
N ILE A 71 7.51 24.24 1.44
CA ILE A 71 6.14 24.02 1.93
C ILE A 71 5.14 24.11 0.77
N LEU A 72 5.26 25.10 -0.12
CA LEU A 72 4.38 25.23 -1.29
C LEU A 72 4.49 24.02 -2.24
N ARG A 73 5.71 23.51 -2.46
CA ARG A 73 5.92 22.27 -3.24
C ARG A 73 5.27 21.07 -2.56
N ASN A 74 5.42 20.95 -1.25
CA ASN A 74 4.80 19.86 -0.47
C ASN A 74 3.27 19.92 -0.52
N ILE A 75 2.67 21.12 -0.38
CA ILE A 75 1.23 21.31 -0.52
C ILE A 75 0.75 20.89 -1.91
N SER A 76 1.48 21.25 -2.97
CA SER A 76 1.16 20.83 -4.33
C SER A 76 1.21 19.30 -4.48
N SER A 77 2.23 18.66 -3.91
CA SER A 77 2.36 17.20 -3.89
C SER A 77 1.20 16.53 -3.15
N LEU A 78 0.87 17.02 -1.96
CA LEU A 78 -0.26 16.51 -1.16
C LEU A 78 -1.60 16.65 -1.88
N ARG A 79 -1.80 17.75 -2.62
CA ARG A 79 -3.01 17.93 -3.45
C ARG A 79 -3.10 16.89 -4.56
N LYS A 80 -1.99 16.56 -5.22
CA LYS A 80 -1.94 15.50 -6.24
C LYS A 80 -2.24 14.13 -5.63
N GLN A 81 -1.57 13.80 -4.51
CA GLN A 81 -1.81 12.55 -3.78
C GLN A 81 -3.27 12.41 -3.35
N LYS A 82 -3.91 13.49 -2.88
CA LYS A 82 -5.34 13.48 -2.54
C LYS A 82 -6.21 13.08 -3.73
N ILE A 83 -5.91 13.59 -4.93
CA ILE A 83 -6.64 13.25 -6.16
C ILE A 83 -6.46 11.77 -6.48
N ASP A 84 -5.24 11.26 -6.39
CA ASP A 84 -4.93 9.86 -6.71
C ASP A 84 -5.58 8.90 -5.70
N VAL A 85 -5.52 9.21 -4.40
CA VAL A 85 -6.24 8.46 -3.35
C VAL A 85 -7.75 8.48 -3.60
N THR A 86 -8.31 9.61 -4.01
CA THR A 86 -9.75 9.70 -4.32
C THR A 86 -10.13 8.79 -5.49
N LYS A 87 -9.30 8.72 -6.53
CA LYS A 87 -9.49 7.79 -7.66
C LYS A 87 -9.37 6.34 -7.21
N GLU A 88 -8.36 6.04 -6.39
CA GLU A 88 -8.12 4.70 -5.87
C GLU A 88 -9.31 4.22 -5.02
N VAL A 89 -9.82 5.05 -4.10
CA VAL A 89 -11.02 4.74 -3.31
C VAL A 89 -12.21 4.45 -4.21
N LYS A 90 -12.41 5.24 -5.27
CA LYS A 90 -13.48 4.99 -6.25
C LYS A 90 -13.29 3.64 -6.93
N ASN A 91 -12.08 3.34 -7.40
CA ASN A 91 -11.77 2.08 -8.07
C ASN A 91 -11.95 0.87 -7.12
N LEU A 92 -11.52 0.98 -5.86
CA LEU A 92 -11.74 -0.07 -4.86
C LEU A 92 -13.22 -0.31 -4.62
N LYS A 93 -14.03 0.77 -4.53
CA LYS A 93 -15.48 0.63 -4.37
C LYS A 93 -16.12 -0.09 -5.56
N GLU A 94 -15.74 0.28 -6.78
CA GLU A 94 -16.23 -0.39 -7.99
C GLU A 94 -15.80 -1.86 -8.05
N SER A 95 -14.54 -2.15 -7.70
CA SER A 95 -13.99 -3.51 -7.63
C SER A 95 -14.72 -4.36 -6.57
N TYR A 96 -15.00 -3.79 -5.40
CA TYR A 96 -15.76 -4.44 -4.34
C TYR A 96 -17.17 -4.81 -4.82
N GLU A 97 -17.91 -3.87 -5.41
CA GLU A 97 -19.27 -4.14 -5.91
C GLU A 97 -19.27 -5.12 -7.09
N LYS A 98 -18.22 -5.14 -7.90
CA LYS A 98 -18.03 -6.15 -8.95
C LYS A 98 -17.83 -7.53 -8.33
N ARG A 99 -16.84 -7.69 -7.44
CA ARG A 99 -16.53 -8.97 -6.80
C ARG A 99 -17.70 -9.51 -5.98
N LYS A 100 -18.42 -8.64 -5.26
CA LYS A 100 -19.64 -9.00 -4.54
C LYS A 100 -20.71 -9.57 -5.47
N ARG A 101 -20.90 -8.97 -6.66
CA ARG A 101 -21.86 -9.50 -7.66
C ARG A 101 -21.39 -10.83 -8.25
N GLU A 102 -20.10 -10.97 -8.54
CA GLU A 102 -19.51 -12.21 -9.03
C GLU A 102 -19.69 -13.35 -8.01
N GLU A 103 -19.39 -13.09 -6.73
CA GLU A 103 -19.58 -14.06 -5.64
C GLU A 103 -21.04 -14.53 -5.54
N TYR A 104 -22.01 -13.62 -5.59
CA TYR A 104 -23.42 -14.01 -5.60
C TYR A 104 -23.80 -14.86 -6.82
N GLN A 105 -23.25 -14.55 -8.00
CA GLN A 105 -23.50 -15.32 -9.21
C GLN A 105 -22.88 -16.72 -9.13
N GLU A 106 -21.66 -16.84 -8.59
CA GLU A 106 -21.00 -18.12 -8.37
C GLU A 106 -21.78 -18.99 -7.37
N MET A 107 -22.24 -18.39 -6.27
CA MET A 107 -23.10 -19.08 -5.30
C MET A 107 -24.41 -19.56 -5.94
N GLU A 108 -25.06 -18.71 -6.73
CA GLU A 108 -26.29 -19.07 -7.46
C GLU A 108 -26.04 -20.19 -8.48
N LEU A 109 -24.90 -20.17 -9.18
CA LEU A 109 -24.50 -21.22 -10.11
C LEU A 109 -24.30 -22.57 -9.42
N VAL A 110 -23.57 -22.59 -8.30
CA VAL A 110 -23.35 -23.81 -7.52
C VAL A 110 -24.68 -24.36 -7.01
N ALA A 111 -25.54 -23.49 -6.46
CA ALA A 111 -26.88 -23.90 -6.01
C ALA A 111 -27.74 -24.44 -7.18
N ALA A 112 -27.66 -23.83 -8.37
CA ALA A 112 -28.40 -24.30 -9.55
C ALA A 112 -28.01 -25.71 -9.99
N ILE A 113 -26.73 -26.08 -9.85
CA ILE A 113 -26.21 -27.39 -10.24
C ILE A 113 -26.68 -28.48 -9.27
N TYR A 114 -26.59 -28.23 -7.97
CA TYR A 114 -26.79 -29.27 -6.96
C TYR A 114 -28.20 -29.27 -6.32
N ASP A 115 -28.89 -28.13 -6.30
CA ASP A 115 -30.09 -27.95 -5.47
C ASP A 115 -31.03 -26.83 -5.95
N LYS A 116 -31.85 -27.15 -6.95
CA LYS A 116 -32.79 -26.20 -7.59
C LYS A 116 -33.85 -25.65 -6.63
N ASP A 117 -34.26 -26.44 -5.63
CA ASP A 117 -35.26 -26.02 -4.64
C ASP A 117 -34.69 -24.98 -3.67
N LEU A 118 -33.42 -25.16 -3.27
CA LEU A 118 -32.71 -24.18 -2.46
C LEU A 118 -32.51 -22.86 -3.22
N LEU A 119 -32.16 -22.93 -4.50
CA LEU A 119 -32.05 -21.74 -5.35
C LEU A 119 -33.40 -21.00 -5.46
N ARG A 120 -34.52 -21.72 -5.56
CA ARG A 120 -35.85 -21.11 -5.58
C ARG A 120 -36.15 -20.36 -4.28
N LYS A 121 -35.86 -20.97 -3.12
CA LYS A 121 -36.02 -20.33 -1.81
C LYS A 121 -35.11 -19.11 -1.66
N TRP A 122 -33.86 -19.19 -2.14
CA TRP A 122 -32.93 -18.07 -2.18
C TRP A 122 -33.49 -16.89 -2.97
N HIS A 123 -34.04 -17.11 -4.18
CA HIS A 123 -34.61 -16.03 -4.98
C HIS A 123 -35.84 -15.36 -4.33
N VAL A 124 -36.62 -16.10 -3.56
CA VAL A 124 -37.72 -15.54 -2.77
C VAL A 124 -37.17 -14.69 -1.63
N ALA A 125 -36.22 -15.22 -0.86
CA ALA A 125 -35.62 -14.51 0.28
C ALA A 125 -34.84 -13.26 -0.17
N LYS A 126 -34.09 -13.32 -1.27
CA LYS A 126 -33.35 -12.21 -1.88
C LYS A 126 -34.25 -11.03 -2.30
N LYS A 127 -35.49 -11.31 -2.71
CA LYS A 127 -36.47 -10.30 -3.12
C LYS A 127 -37.31 -9.78 -1.95
N ALA A 128 -37.38 -10.53 -0.87
CA ALA A 128 -38.09 -10.12 0.34
C ALA A 128 -37.30 -9.01 1.04
N ASN A 129 -37.99 -7.94 1.42
CA ASN A 129 -37.41 -6.88 2.26
C ASN A 129 -37.68 -7.13 3.75
N ASP A 130 -37.80 -8.41 4.13
CA ASP A 130 -38.20 -8.87 5.45
C ASP A 130 -37.09 -9.75 6.05
N ILE A 131 -36.66 -9.38 7.26
CA ILE A 131 -35.60 -10.07 7.99
C ILE A 131 -36.02 -11.50 8.33
N GLN A 132 -37.28 -11.71 8.70
CA GLN A 132 -37.78 -13.03 9.10
C GLN A 132 -37.70 -14.04 7.95
N THR A 133 -38.03 -13.61 6.73
CA THR A 133 -37.91 -14.45 5.53
C THR A 133 -36.45 -14.88 5.29
N MET A 134 -35.50 -14.00 5.58
CA MET A 134 -34.07 -14.28 5.42
C MET A 134 -33.53 -15.19 6.52
N GLU A 135 -33.97 -15.01 7.76
CA GLU A 135 -33.67 -15.90 8.89
C GLU A 135 -34.22 -17.31 8.65
N ASN A 136 -35.46 -17.42 8.17
CA ASN A 136 -36.08 -18.71 7.83
C ASN A 136 -35.28 -19.45 6.74
N PHE A 137 -34.74 -18.72 5.77
CA PHE A 137 -33.87 -19.29 4.74
C PHE A 137 -32.54 -19.80 5.33
N ILE A 138 -31.91 -19.02 6.22
CA ILE A 138 -30.68 -19.42 6.91
C ILE A 138 -30.91 -20.67 7.76
N THR A 139 -32.01 -20.72 8.52
CA THR A 139 -32.36 -21.91 9.32
C THR A 139 -32.54 -23.13 8.43
N SER A 140 -33.24 -23.01 7.31
CA SER A 140 -33.40 -24.10 6.34
C SER A 140 -32.08 -24.59 5.75
N LEU A 141 -31.10 -23.70 5.54
CA LEU A 141 -29.74 -24.05 5.10
C LEU A 141 -28.98 -24.83 6.17
N VAL A 142 -29.05 -24.39 7.43
CA VAL A 142 -28.37 -25.03 8.56
C VAL A 142 -28.91 -26.43 8.79
N GLU A 143 -30.24 -26.59 8.80
CA GLU A 143 -30.90 -27.89 8.92
C GLU A 143 -30.49 -28.84 7.79
N LYS A 144 -30.45 -28.35 6.55
CA LYS A 144 -30.07 -29.16 5.38
C LYS A 144 -28.59 -29.56 5.43
N ARG A 145 -27.69 -28.66 5.86
CA ARG A 145 -26.27 -28.99 6.08
C ARG A 145 -26.13 -30.09 7.13
N GLN A 146 -26.81 -29.96 8.26
CA GLN A 146 -26.75 -30.93 9.34
C GLN A 146 -27.29 -32.31 8.89
N ALA A 147 -28.39 -32.33 8.14
CA ALA A 147 -28.91 -33.56 7.56
C ALA A 147 -27.90 -34.23 6.60
N LEU A 148 -27.26 -33.45 5.72
CA LEU A 148 -26.22 -33.94 4.81
C LEU A 148 -25.00 -34.50 5.56
N GLU A 149 -24.56 -33.85 6.63
CA GLU A 149 -23.47 -34.34 7.50
C GLU A 149 -23.81 -35.70 8.12
N TYR A 150 -25.04 -35.90 8.60
CA TYR A 150 -25.48 -37.20 9.12
C TYR A 150 -25.53 -38.27 8.03
N VAL A 151 -26.05 -37.95 6.84
CA VAL A 151 -26.07 -38.89 5.71
C VAL A 151 -24.65 -39.26 5.27
N TYR A 152 -23.74 -38.29 5.21
CA TYR A 152 -22.33 -38.53 4.92
C TYR A 152 -21.68 -39.45 5.96
N LYS A 153 -21.95 -39.22 7.25
CA LYS A 153 -21.49 -40.09 8.33
C LYS A 153 -22.02 -41.52 8.18
N MET A 154 -23.32 -41.70 7.92
CA MET A 154 -23.90 -43.02 7.67
C MET A 154 -23.30 -43.71 6.45
N ALA A 155 -23.10 -42.98 5.35
CA ALA A 155 -22.51 -43.52 4.12
C ALA A 155 -21.05 -43.95 4.33
N THR A 156 -20.27 -43.16 5.06
CA THR A 156 -18.87 -43.49 5.40
C THR A 156 -18.78 -44.67 6.37
N GLU A 157 -19.64 -44.74 7.37
CA GLU A 157 -19.77 -45.92 8.26
C GLU A 157 -20.17 -47.17 7.47
N LYS A 158 -21.11 -47.05 6.53
CA LYS A 158 -21.50 -48.18 5.67
C LYS A 158 -20.35 -48.62 4.75
N LEU A 159 -19.64 -47.67 4.15
CA LEU A 159 -18.50 -47.95 3.28
C LEU A 159 -17.35 -48.61 4.05
N THR A 160 -17.04 -48.12 5.25
CA THR A 160 -16.02 -48.74 6.11
C THR A 160 -16.43 -50.14 6.57
N GLY A 161 -17.72 -50.34 6.89
CA GLY A 161 -18.27 -51.66 7.19
C GLY A 161 -18.17 -52.63 6.01
N LEU A 162 -18.52 -52.20 4.80
CA LEU A 162 -18.36 -53.00 3.57
C LEU A 162 -16.90 -53.34 3.29
N ARG A 163 -15.98 -52.38 3.47
CA ARG A 163 -14.54 -52.61 3.30
C ARG A 163 -14.00 -53.63 4.30
N LYS A 164 -14.46 -53.58 5.56
CA LYS A 164 -14.12 -54.58 6.58
C LYS A 164 -14.71 -55.94 6.26
N ALA A 165 -15.95 -56.01 5.78
CA ALA A 165 -16.58 -57.27 5.36
C ALA A 165 -15.88 -57.90 4.15
N HIS A 166 -15.45 -57.09 3.18
CA HIS A 166 -14.67 -57.56 2.02
C HIS A 166 -13.29 -58.10 2.43
N ASN A 167 -12.63 -57.46 3.40
CA ASN A 167 -11.34 -57.92 3.92
C ASN A 167 -11.46 -59.12 4.89
N ASN A 168 -12.63 -59.31 5.51
CA ASN A 168 -12.90 -60.40 6.46
C ASN A 168 -13.71 -61.55 5.85
N THR A 169 -13.89 -61.60 4.52
CA THR A 169 -14.49 -62.76 3.86
C THR A 169 -13.60 -63.98 4.14
N PRO A 170 -14.05 -64.99 4.90
CA PRO A 170 -13.22 -66.13 5.21
C PRO A 170 -13.01 -66.94 3.93
N ILE A 171 -11.76 -67.35 3.69
CA ILE A 171 -11.32 -68.21 2.57
C ILE A 171 -12.22 -69.47 2.42
N MET A 172 -12.94 -69.87 3.47
CA MET A 172 -13.88 -70.99 3.45
C MET A 172 -15.10 -70.82 2.52
N LEU A 173 -15.59 -69.62 2.24
CA LEU A 173 -16.75 -69.44 1.34
C LEU A 173 -16.36 -69.42 -0.15
N GLN A 174 -15.07 -69.19 -0.48
CA GLN A 174 -14.58 -69.37 -1.85
C GLN A 174 -14.40 -70.84 -2.22
N ALA A 175 -14.13 -71.71 -1.24
CA ALA A 175 -13.97 -73.15 -1.47
C ALA A 175 -15.28 -73.89 -1.78
N LEU A 176 -16.44 -73.35 -1.37
CA LEU A 176 -17.76 -73.96 -1.62
C LEU A 176 -18.30 -73.72 -3.04
N PHE A 177 -17.76 -72.73 -3.77
CA PHE A 177 -18.12 -72.45 -5.17
C PHE A 177 -17.09 -72.98 -6.19
N ALA A 178 -15.96 -73.55 -5.74
CA ALA A 178 -14.97 -74.18 -6.60
C ALA A 178 -15.41 -75.61 -6.95
N LYS A 179 -16.46 -75.74 -7.77
CA LYS A 179 -16.75 -77.01 -8.44
C LYS A 179 -15.62 -77.23 -9.46
N PRO A 180 -14.81 -78.30 -9.37
CA PRO A 180 -13.73 -78.50 -10.32
C PRO A 180 -14.32 -78.68 -11.73
N LEU A 181 -13.78 -77.93 -12.69
CA LEU A 181 -14.10 -78.07 -14.10
C LEU A 181 -13.85 -79.52 -14.54
N PRO A 182 -14.74 -80.11 -15.38
CA PRO A 182 -14.48 -81.43 -15.93
C PRO A 182 -13.20 -81.38 -16.79
N PRO A 183 -12.38 -82.46 -16.77
CA PRO A 183 -11.14 -82.48 -17.53
C PRO A 183 -11.41 -82.35 -19.04
N PRO A 184 -10.49 -81.71 -19.79
CA PRO A 184 -10.65 -81.52 -21.22
C PRO A 184 -10.69 -82.87 -21.94
N ILE A 185 -11.70 -83.04 -22.78
CA ILE A 185 -11.80 -84.15 -23.73
C ILE A 185 -10.60 -84.02 -24.67
N ARG A 186 -9.66 -84.97 -24.60
CA ARG A 186 -8.64 -85.14 -25.64
C ARG A 186 -9.36 -85.56 -26.92
N VAL A 187 -9.43 -84.65 -27.89
CA VAL A 187 -9.67 -85.02 -29.29
C VAL A 187 -8.41 -85.75 -29.74
N THR A 188 -8.48 -87.07 -29.81
CA THR A 188 -7.51 -87.87 -30.56
C THR A 188 -7.80 -87.64 -32.04
N GLU A 189 -6.91 -86.88 -32.68
CA GLU A 189 -6.80 -86.86 -34.13
C GLU A 189 -6.53 -88.27 -34.65
N SER A 190 -7.24 -88.57 -35.71
CA SER A 190 -7.40 -89.84 -36.42
C SER A 190 -6.11 -90.41 -37.01
N GLU A 191 -5.99 -91.73 -36.96
CA GLU A 191 -5.09 -92.52 -37.82
C GLU A 191 -5.57 -92.55 -39.29
N PRO A 192 -4.66 -92.86 -40.24
CA PRO A 192 -4.73 -92.41 -41.62
C PRO A 192 -5.31 -93.43 -42.61
N ASP A 193 -5.75 -92.87 -43.74
CA ASP A 193 -5.82 -93.38 -45.12
C ASP A 193 -6.35 -94.80 -45.39
N THR A 194 -7.46 -94.85 -46.12
CA THR A 194 -7.56 -95.77 -47.26
C THR A 194 -8.31 -95.13 -48.42
N PHE A 195 -7.58 -95.07 -49.53
CA PHE A 195 -7.97 -94.76 -50.90
C PHE A 195 -9.34 -95.31 -51.33
N LEU A 196 -10.01 -94.57 -52.24
CA LEU A 196 -10.43 -95.13 -53.53
C LEU A 196 -10.62 -94.00 -54.57
N ASN A 197 -9.88 -94.13 -55.67
CA ASN A 197 -10.03 -93.45 -56.96
C ASN A 197 -11.37 -93.78 -57.64
N THR A 198 -11.84 -92.88 -58.51
CA THR A 198 -12.20 -93.04 -59.96
C THR A 198 -13.18 -91.91 -60.36
N THR A 199 -12.81 -91.00 -61.28
CA THR A 199 -13.23 -90.93 -62.73
C THR A 199 -14.75 -91.09 -62.89
N ASP A 200 -15.53 -90.16 -63.46
CA ASP A 200 -15.35 -89.27 -64.62
C ASP A 200 -15.97 -87.87 -64.40
#